data_AF-A0AAU2WDP5-F1
#
_entry.id   AF-A0AAU2WDP5-F1
#
_cell.length_a   1.000
_cell.length_b   1.000
_cell.length_c   1.000
_cell.angle_alpha   90.00
_cell.angle_beta   90.00
_cell.angle_gamma   90.00
#
_symmetry.space_group_name_H-M   'P 1'
#
loop_
_entity.id
_entity.type
_entity.pdbx_description
1 polymer ?
#
loop_
_entity_poly.entity_id
_entity_poly.type
_entity_poly.pdbx_seq_one_letter_code
_entity_poly.pdbx_strand_id
1 'polypeptide(L)'
;MAERSTAAVDVADNSGDEPLTAKAEQTTADGVAQTRERDTAANEDAEDTDGSTSPGSSIPPELHSGHKLARRYRLEECVTRLDGFSSWRAVDEKLRRAVGVHLLPADHPRARSVLAAARSSALLGDPRFVQVLDAVEENDLVYVVHEWLPDATELTALLASGPLEVHEAYQLVNQISQAMAAAHREGLAHLRLTPSAVLRTSTGQWRIRGLAVNAALRGITSETPQRTDTEAIGALLYAALTQRWPYEDDAYGLSGLPKDIGLIAPDQVRAGVHRGLSELAMRALVNEGATASRQDPPCTTTEDLVKAVGEMPRIRPPEPVFTAPAEYQRTTYQQGTYGRQAPRPGVAQPMPAAPPPPLQSRTGKALKWAVSALLIVALGLGSWQLAEALMDRGKSGDSNTSHNTDGNDKGDERKPTKPMTIEDAREYVAKGEAQAPGEVAKTYDGDSKTFWRTKTYNDGPKLAPYKPGVGIVYDLGSAKDVSAASIALQYGGDHTTVSLYAADSLSPTTSIDSMKSIGTDTTTGTTAKIEADKPVKTRYVLLWMTALPKSGSDGYYGAGYKQALTDVKFTG
;
A
#
# COMPACT_ATOMS: atom_id res chain seq x y z
N MET A 1 -23.08 64.35 48.95
CA MET A 1 -22.79 63.11 48.20
C MET A 1 -21.27 63.06 48.04
N ALA A 2 -20.48 62.55 48.99
CA ALA A 2 -20.62 61.36 49.86
C ALA A 2 -20.72 60.06 49.05
N GLU A 3 -19.91 59.00 49.24
CA GLU A 3 -18.76 58.71 50.13
C GLU A 3 -17.83 57.69 49.41
N ARG A 4 -16.48 57.67 49.54
CA ARG A 4 -15.63 56.95 50.53
C ARG A 4 -15.99 55.44 50.71
N SER A 5 -15.08 54.48 50.89
CA SER A 5 -13.64 54.52 51.26
C SER A 5 -12.86 53.26 50.82
N THR A 6 -11.52 53.32 50.90
CA THR A 6 -10.54 52.23 50.78
C THR A 6 -10.02 51.72 52.15
N ALA A 7 -9.12 50.70 52.12
CA ALA A 7 -8.25 50.15 53.19
C ALA A 7 -8.85 48.96 54.02
N ALA A 8 -8.07 48.04 54.62
CA ALA A 8 -6.61 47.94 54.85
C ALA A 8 -6.17 46.42 54.92
N VAL A 9 -4.93 46.02 54.55
CA VAL A 9 -3.75 45.71 55.43
C VAL A 9 -3.95 44.41 56.26
N ASP A 10 -3.05 43.41 56.25
CA ASP A 10 -1.72 43.47 56.93
C ASP A 10 -0.62 42.53 56.38
N VAL A 11 0.62 42.74 56.86
CA VAL A 11 1.88 42.14 56.43
C VAL A 11 2.48 41.24 57.51
N ALA A 12 3.07 40.10 57.12
CA ALA A 12 4.10 39.44 57.92
C ALA A 12 5.12 38.72 57.02
N ASP A 13 6.40 38.92 57.33
CA ASP A 13 7.56 38.34 56.64
C ASP A 13 8.50 37.74 57.70
N ASN A 14 8.86 36.45 57.58
CA ASN A 14 10.19 35.91 57.92
C ASN A 14 10.31 34.38 57.74
N SER A 15 11.36 33.99 57.01
CA SER A 15 12.44 33.06 57.40
C SER A 15 12.15 31.73 58.14
N GLY A 16 12.60 30.62 57.53
CA GLY A 16 12.81 29.32 58.19
C GLY A 16 13.30 28.23 57.21
N ASP A 17 14.36 27.51 57.56
CA ASP A 17 15.10 26.56 56.70
C ASP A 17 14.39 25.21 56.40
N GLU A 18 14.99 24.45 55.49
CA GLU A 18 14.69 23.07 55.04
C GLU A 18 14.68 21.97 56.16
N PRO A 19 14.50 20.68 55.84
CA PRO A 19 13.37 20.02 55.17
C PRO A 19 12.87 18.77 55.94
N LEU A 20 11.64 18.29 55.72
CA LEU A 20 11.25 16.94 56.20
C LEU A 20 10.43 16.12 55.19
N THR A 21 11.02 15.00 54.79
CA THR A 21 10.41 13.88 54.07
C THR A 21 9.33 13.18 54.92
N ALA A 22 8.23 12.75 54.29
CA ALA A 22 7.27 11.81 54.90
C ALA A 22 7.08 10.57 54.00
N LYS A 23 7.11 9.38 54.61
CA LYS A 23 6.95 8.08 53.94
C LYS A 23 5.48 7.70 53.79
N ALA A 24 5.20 6.78 52.87
CA ALA A 24 3.97 6.02 52.84
C ALA A 24 3.91 5.01 54.00
N GLU A 25 2.72 4.74 54.53
CA GLU A 25 2.41 3.48 55.21
C GLU A 25 0.90 3.17 55.17
N GLN A 26 0.55 1.92 55.49
CA GLN A 26 -0.75 1.28 55.22
C GLN A 26 -1.73 1.35 56.40
N THR A 27 -3.03 1.20 56.14
CA THR A 27 -4.10 0.78 57.09
C THR A 27 -5.43 0.70 56.32
N THR A 28 -6.40 -0.19 56.57
CA THR A 28 -6.47 -1.40 57.42
C THR A 28 -7.57 -2.33 56.87
N ALA A 29 -7.56 -3.60 57.28
CA ALA A 29 -8.66 -4.54 57.05
C ALA A 29 -9.46 -4.79 58.34
N ASP A 30 -10.73 -5.19 58.19
CA ASP A 30 -11.55 -6.06 59.06
C ASP A 30 -12.96 -6.11 58.44
N GLY A 31 -13.74 -7.19 58.42
CA GLY A 31 -13.57 -8.57 58.88
C GLY A 31 -14.97 -9.23 59.01
N VAL A 32 -15.08 -10.58 58.99
CA VAL A 32 -16.11 -11.41 59.70
C VAL A 32 -16.11 -12.87 59.22
N ALA A 33 -16.40 -13.78 60.17
CA ALA A 33 -16.37 -15.24 60.07
C ALA A 33 -17.56 -15.85 60.87
N GLN A 34 -17.98 -17.12 60.77
CA GLN A 34 -17.46 -18.29 60.03
C GLN A 34 -18.57 -19.37 59.87
N THR A 35 -18.35 -20.36 58.98
CA THR A 35 -18.72 -21.80 59.11
C THR A 35 -20.18 -22.24 59.35
N ARG A 36 -20.71 -23.06 58.42
CA ARG A 36 -21.17 -24.44 58.75
C ARG A 36 -21.33 -25.38 57.55
N GLU A 37 -20.93 -26.62 57.76
CA GLU A 37 -20.98 -27.77 56.84
C GLU A 37 -22.39 -28.44 56.87
N ARG A 38 -22.81 -29.17 55.82
CA ARG A 38 -22.59 -30.64 55.72
C ARG A 38 -23.28 -31.31 54.48
N ASP A 39 -22.54 -32.22 53.85
CA ASP A 39 -22.87 -33.42 53.04
C ASP A 39 -24.27 -33.63 52.40
N THR A 40 -24.30 -34.05 51.13
CA THR A 40 -24.48 -35.49 50.78
C THR A 40 -24.40 -35.82 49.27
N ALA A 41 -23.88 -37.03 49.01
CA ALA A 41 -24.14 -37.94 47.89
C ALA A 41 -23.76 -37.57 46.44
N ALA A 42 -23.00 -38.48 45.84
CA ALA A 42 -22.64 -38.55 44.43
C ALA A 42 -23.85 -38.77 43.49
N ASN A 43 -23.65 -38.38 42.22
CA ASN A 43 -23.96 -39.29 41.12
C ASN A 43 -22.96 -39.06 39.98
N GLU A 44 -22.55 -40.15 39.34
CA GLU A 44 -21.75 -40.16 38.11
C GLU A 44 -22.68 -39.86 36.92
N ASP A 45 -22.17 -39.15 35.92
CA ASP A 45 -22.42 -39.31 34.48
C ASP A 45 -21.85 -38.09 33.75
N ALA A 46 -20.67 -38.26 33.14
CA ALA A 46 -20.01 -37.25 32.33
C ALA A 46 -19.99 -37.71 30.87
N GLU A 47 -20.79 -37.07 30.01
CA GLU A 47 -20.60 -37.10 28.56
C GLU A 47 -20.04 -35.76 28.06
N ASP A 48 -19.07 -35.87 27.15
CA ASP A 48 -18.36 -34.75 26.54
C ASP A 48 -19.28 -33.78 25.78
N THR A 49 -19.05 -32.48 25.95
CA THR A 49 -19.13 -31.56 24.80
C THR A 49 -18.24 -30.34 25.02
N ASP A 50 -16.95 -30.47 24.73
CA ASP A 50 -16.00 -29.34 24.71
C ASP A 50 -16.29 -28.41 23.52
N GLY A 51 -17.09 -27.37 23.78
CA GLY A 51 -17.46 -26.32 22.84
C GLY A 51 -16.44 -25.19 22.75
N SER A 52 -15.16 -25.50 22.58
CA SER A 52 -14.06 -24.53 22.47
C SER A 52 -14.26 -23.57 21.28
N THR A 53 -14.93 -22.46 21.55
CA THR A 53 -15.19 -21.41 20.56
C THR A 53 -13.94 -20.56 20.39
N SER A 54 -13.11 -20.90 19.40
CA SER A 54 -11.98 -20.06 19.01
C SER A 54 -12.49 -18.67 18.57
N PRO A 55 -11.91 -17.56 19.07
CA PRO A 55 -12.33 -16.23 18.64
C PRO A 55 -12.02 -16.05 17.15
N GLY A 56 -13.06 -15.76 16.37
CA GLY A 56 -12.96 -15.66 14.92
C GLY A 56 -11.98 -14.59 14.46
N SER A 57 -11.20 -14.90 13.43
CA SER A 57 -10.37 -13.89 12.75
C SER A 57 -11.30 -12.89 12.05
N SER A 58 -11.41 -11.67 12.61
CA SER A 58 -12.29 -10.64 12.05
C SER A 58 -11.69 -10.00 10.79
N ILE A 59 -11.97 -10.65 9.67
CA ILE A 59 -11.73 -10.09 8.35
C ILE A 59 -12.68 -8.88 8.20
N PRO A 60 -12.20 -7.66 7.88
CA PRO A 60 -13.09 -6.55 7.57
C PRO A 60 -14.05 -6.97 6.45
N PRO A 61 -15.37 -6.71 6.58
CA PRO A 61 -16.33 -7.04 5.54
C PRO A 61 -15.85 -6.51 4.19
N GLU A 62 -16.11 -7.23 3.11
CA GLU A 62 -15.64 -6.83 1.78
C GLU A 62 -16.41 -5.60 1.26
N LEU A 63 -15.98 -4.43 1.73
CA LEU A 63 -16.44 -3.15 1.25
C LEU A 63 -15.87 -2.90 -0.14
N HIS A 64 -16.74 -2.52 -1.06
CA HIS A 64 -16.43 -2.26 -2.45
C HIS A 64 -16.59 -0.76 -2.76
N SER A 65 -16.03 -0.32 -3.88
CA SER A 65 -16.31 1.01 -4.43
C SER A 65 -17.83 1.21 -4.60
N GLY A 66 -18.32 2.39 -4.27
CA GLY A 66 -19.75 2.73 -4.26
C GLY A 66 -20.49 2.41 -2.96
N HIS A 67 -19.91 1.64 -2.03
CA HIS A 67 -20.54 1.37 -0.74
C HIS A 67 -20.68 2.64 0.12
N LYS A 68 -21.76 2.75 0.91
CA LYS A 68 -22.14 3.98 1.64
C LYS A 68 -22.22 3.77 3.16
N LEU A 69 -21.27 4.34 3.89
CA LEU A 69 -21.27 4.37 5.37
C LEU A 69 -22.23 5.46 5.88
N ALA A 70 -23.01 5.17 6.93
CA ALA A 70 -24.03 6.05 7.52
C ALA A 70 -24.95 6.77 6.50
N ARG A 71 -25.16 6.16 5.31
CA ARG A 71 -25.82 6.79 4.14
C ARG A 71 -25.28 8.19 3.78
N ARG A 72 -23.99 8.44 4.04
CA ARG A 72 -23.32 9.74 3.87
C ARG A 72 -21.98 9.63 3.13
N TYR A 73 -21.13 8.69 3.53
CA TYR A 73 -19.77 8.58 2.99
C TYR A 73 -19.73 7.45 1.96
N ARG A 74 -19.65 7.81 0.68
CA ARG A 74 -19.54 6.86 -0.43
C ARG A 74 -18.07 6.54 -0.67
N LEU A 75 -17.65 5.31 -0.43
CA LEU A 75 -16.31 4.83 -0.73
C LEU A 75 -16.07 4.85 -2.24
N GLU A 76 -14.88 5.26 -2.68
CA GLU A 76 -14.52 5.28 -4.11
C GLU A 76 -13.31 4.40 -4.40
N GLU A 77 -12.21 4.60 -3.67
CA GLU A 77 -10.92 4.00 -3.98
C GLU A 77 -10.25 3.50 -2.70
N CYS A 78 -9.86 2.23 -2.66
CA CYS A 78 -9.14 1.64 -1.53
C CYS A 78 -7.65 1.96 -1.66
N VAL A 79 -7.20 3.02 -0.98
CA VAL A 79 -5.81 3.50 -0.99
C VAL A 79 -4.87 2.48 -0.34
N THR A 80 -5.28 1.85 0.77
CA THR A 80 -4.49 0.80 1.45
C THR A 80 -5.39 -0.25 2.08
N ARG A 81 -4.96 -1.51 2.13
CA ARG A 81 -5.53 -2.54 3.01
C ARG A 81 -4.36 -3.24 3.72
N LEU A 82 -4.30 -3.16 5.04
CA LEU A 82 -3.14 -3.52 5.86
C LEU A 82 -3.61 -3.82 7.29
N ASP A 83 -3.00 -4.79 7.98
CA ASP A 83 -3.17 -5.05 9.42
C ASP A 83 -4.64 -4.98 9.93
N GLY A 84 -5.57 -5.71 9.30
CA GLY A 84 -6.98 -5.75 9.73
C GLY A 84 -7.79 -4.46 9.48
N PHE A 85 -7.19 -3.42 8.89
CA PHE A 85 -7.88 -2.18 8.51
C PHE A 85 -7.72 -1.87 7.02
N SER A 86 -8.51 -0.91 6.53
CA SER A 86 -8.39 -0.34 5.20
C SER A 86 -8.50 1.17 5.24
N SER A 87 -7.84 1.85 4.30
CA SER A 87 -7.92 3.30 4.11
C SER A 87 -8.46 3.57 2.72
N TRP A 88 -9.43 4.47 2.62
CA TRP A 88 -10.17 4.76 1.40
C TRP A 88 -10.19 6.25 1.11
N ARG A 89 -10.19 6.62 -0.17
CA ARG A 89 -10.78 7.87 -0.64
C ARG A 89 -12.28 7.65 -0.73
N ALA A 90 -13.05 8.57 -0.17
CA ALA A 90 -14.50 8.58 -0.20
C ALA A 90 -15.03 9.98 -0.49
N VAL A 91 -16.32 10.09 -0.77
CA VAL A 91 -17.04 11.36 -0.90
C VAL A 91 -18.07 11.47 0.21
N ASP A 92 -18.02 12.57 0.97
CA ASP A 92 -19.12 13.00 1.84
C ASP A 92 -20.23 13.56 0.94
N GLU A 93 -21.27 12.78 0.67
CA GLU A 93 -22.35 13.16 -0.25
C GLU A 93 -23.18 14.34 0.26
N LYS A 94 -23.19 14.61 1.58
CA LYS A 94 -23.91 15.76 2.16
C LYS A 94 -23.13 17.06 1.95
N LEU A 95 -21.82 17.05 2.19
CA LEU A 95 -20.96 18.23 2.02
C LEU A 95 -20.36 18.35 0.60
N ARG A 96 -20.53 17.32 -0.25
CA ARG A 96 -20.00 17.21 -1.61
C ARG A 96 -18.49 17.47 -1.70
N ARG A 97 -17.73 16.87 -0.77
CA ARG A 97 -16.26 16.93 -0.72
C ARG A 97 -15.64 15.54 -0.61
N ALA A 98 -14.41 15.40 -1.11
CA ALA A 98 -13.58 14.23 -0.85
C ALA A 98 -13.19 14.19 0.64
N VAL A 99 -13.09 12.99 1.19
CA VAL A 99 -12.60 12.69 2.54
C VAL A 99 -11.75 11.41 2.50
N GLY A 100 -10.81 11.28 3.41
CA GLY A 100 -10.17 10.00 3.70
C GLY A 100 -10.95 9.26 4.77
N VAL A 101 -11.01 7.93 4.68
CA VAL A 101 -11.71 7.08 5.65
C VAL A 101 -10.84 5.88 6.01
N HIS A 102 -10.48 5.74 7.28
CA HIS A 102 -9.95 4.49 7.83
C HIS A 102 -11.10 3.62 8.35
N LEU A 103 -11.04 2.31 8.12
CA LEU A 103 -12.10 1.33 8.34
C LEU A 103 -11.53 0.04 8.92
N LEU A 104 -12.15 -0.48 9.97
CA LEU A 104 -11.80 -1.73 10.63
C LEU A 104 -13.07 -2.40 11.21
N PRO A 105 -13.07 -3.72 11.43
CA PRO A 105 -14.16 -4.39 12.14
C PRO A 105 -14.39 -3.76 13.53
N ALA A 106 -15.63 -3.73 14.02
CA ALA A 106 -15.94 -3.24 15.36
C ALA A 106 -15.41 -4.17 16.47
N ASP A 107 -15.35 -5.48 16.21
CA ASP A 107 -14.77 -6.49 17.10
C ASP A 107 -13.23 -6.56 17.04
N HIS A 108 -12.60 -5.82 16.12
CA HIS A 108 -11.15 -5.82 15.97
C HIS A 108 -10.47 -5.33 17.26
N PRO A 109 -9.41 -5.99 17.77
CA PRO A 109 -8.81 -5.64 19.07
C PRO A 109 -8.37 -4.16 19.22
N ARG A 110 -8.10 -3.49 18.08
CA ARG A 110 -7.71 -2.07 18.01
C ARG A 110 -8.89 -1.09 17.79
N ALA A 111 -10.13 -1.54 17.66
CA ALA A 111 -11.31 -0.70 17.39
C ALA A 111 -11.47 0.43 18.42
N ARG A 112 -11.47 0.08 19.71
CA ARG A 112 -11.61 1.02 20.82
C ARG A 112 -10.44 2.02 20.90
N SER A 113 -9.21 1.59 20.68
CA SER A 113 -8.03 2.48 20.73
C SER A 113 -7.97 3.42 19.52
N VAL A 114 -8.40 2.97 18.34
CA VAL A 114 -8.51 3.83 17.14
C VAL A 114 -9.58 4.91 17.34
N LEU A 115 -10.76 4.57 17.87
CA LEU A 115 -11.80 5.56 18.20
C LEU A 115 -11.33 6.57 19.24
N ALA A 116 -10.67 6.11 20.30
CA ALA A 116 -10.11 6.99 21.34
C ALA A 116 -9.07 7.94 20.74
N ALA A 117 -8.10 7.42 19.98
CA ALA A 117 -7.07 8.21 19.32
C ALA A 117 -7.66 9.26 18.34
N ALA A 118 -8.68 8.88 17.56
CA ALA A 118 -9.36 9.77 16.64
C ALA A 118 -10.10 10.90 17.36
N ARG A 119 -10.82 10.58 18.44
CA ARG A 119 -11.53 11.57 19.28
C ARG A 119 -10.56 12.54 19.94
N SER A 120 -9.47 12.06 20.54
CA SER A 120 -8.48 12.94 21.16
C SER A 120 -7.77 13.83 20.14
N SER A 121 -7.40 13.28 18.98
CA SER A 121 -6.71 14.06 17.93
C SER A 121 -7.61 15.10 17.24
N ALA A 122 -8.93 14.92 17.27
CA ALA A 122 -9.88 15.92 16.79
C ALA A 122 -9.89 17.21 17.63
N LEU A 123 -9.42 17.16 18.88
CA LEU A 123 -9.44 18.30 19.82
C LEU A 123 -8.28 19.29 19.64
N LEU A 124 -7.16 18.87 19.04
CA LEU A 124 -5.92 19.67 18.99
C LEU A 124 -6.07 21.01 18.23
N GLY A 125 -6.94 21.08 17.22
CA GLY A 125 -7.27 22.31 16.49
C GLY A 125 -6.16 22.95 15.63
N ASP A 126 -4.91 22.46 15.69
CA ASP A 126 -3.79 23.00 14.91
C ASP A 126 -3.91 22.65 13.40
N PRO A 127 -3.98 23.64 12.49
CA PRO A 127 -4.19 23.42 11.07
C PRO A 127 -3.02 22.70 10.37
N ARG A 128 -1.86 22.57 11.02
CA ARG A 128 -0.74 21.76 10.51
C ARG A 128 -1.01 20.26 10.63
N PHE A 129 -2.07 19.83 11.31
CA PHE A 129 -2.55 18.45 11.24
C PHE A 129 -3.70 18.32 10.25
N VAL A 130 -3.79 17.17 9.57
CA VAL A 130 -4.96 16.79 8.77
C VAL A 130 -6.11 16.48 9.73
N GLN A 131 -7.21 17.22 9.62
CA GLN A 131 -8.25 17.19 10.64
C GLN A 131 -9.04 15.86 10.62
N VAL A 132 -9.26 15.27 11.79
CA VAL A 132 -10.27 14.22 11.99
C VAL A 132 -11.65 14.87 11.96
N LEU A 133 -12.50 14.43 11.04
CA LEU A 133 -13.82 15.00 10.76
C LEU A 133 -14.97 14.22 11.43
N ASP A 134 -14.79 12.91 11.61
CA ASP A 134 -15.78 12.03 12.24
C ASP A 134 -15.09 10.76 12.78
N ALA A 135 -15.65 10.13 13.82
CA ALA A 135 -15.11 8.92 14.45
C ALA A 135 -16.25 8.06 15.02
N VAL A 136 -16.65 7.04 14.27
CA VAL A 136 -17.94 6.35 14.42
C VAL A 136 -17.75 4.84 14.60
N GLU A 137 -18.62 4.27 15.42
CA GLU A 137 -18.87 2.83 15.58
C GLU A 137 -20.32 2.61 15.15
N GLU A 138 -20.56 1.91 14.04
CA GLU A 138 -21.90 1.69 13.49
C GLU A 138 -21.98 0.32 12.80
N ASN A 139 -22.90 -0.53 13.25
CA ASN A 139 -22.95 -1.96 12.89
C ASN A 139 -21.61 -2.64 13.24
N ASP A 140 -21.16 -3.62 12.44
CA ASP A 140 -19.92 -4.37 12.67
C ASP A 140 -18.64 -3.59 12.23
N LEU A 141 -18.70 -2.27 12.14
CA LEU A 141 -17.61 -1.42 11.66
C LEU A 141 -17.29 -0.23 12.57
N VAL A 142 -15.99 0.00 12.73
CA VAL A 142 -15.43 1.26 13.21
C VAL A 142 -14.78 2.00 12.03
N TYR A 143 -15.07 3.29 11.92
CA TYR A 143 -14.45 4.14 10.92
C TYR A 143 -14.09 5.54 11.41
N VAL A 144 -12.97 6.05 10.90
CA VAL A 144 -12.44 7.39 11.19
C VAL A 144 -12.36 8.15 9.88
N VAL A 145 -13.12 9.24 9.78
CA VAL A 145 -13.14 10.12 8.62
C VAL A 145 -12.18 11.27 8.87
N HIS A 146 -11.33 11.59 7.90
CA HIS A 146 -10.40 12.72 7.96
C HIS A 146 -10.46 13.57 6.68
N GLU A 147 -9.95 14.79 6.78
CA GLU A 147 -9.81 15.73 5.66
C GLU A 147 -8.99 15.10 4.51
N TRP A 148 -9.46 15.29 3.28
CA TRP A 148 -8.71 14.92 2.08
C TRP A 148 -8.04 16.15 1.46
N LEU A 149 -6.78 16.03 1.07
CA LEU A 149 -5.97 17.12 0.54
C LEU A 149 -5.54 16.81 -0.90
N PRO A 150 -6.35 17.19 -1.91
CA PRO A 150 -6.05 16.87 -3.31
C PRO A 150 -4.85 17.67 -3.83
N ASP A 151 -4.64 18.89 -3.33
CA ASP A 151 -3.57 19.80 -3.76
C ASP A 151 -2.30 19.68 -2.91
N ALA A 152 -2.14 18.58 -2.16
CA ALA A 152 -0.98 18.32 -1.31
C ALA A 152 -0.19 17.10 -1.80
N THR A 153 1.12 17.26 -1.91
CA THR A 153 2.04 16.21 -2.35
C THR A 153 2.66 15.51 -1.14
N GLU A 154 2.64 14.17 -1.09
CA GLU A 154 3.33 13.42 -0.03
C GLU A 154 4.85 13.63 -0.11
N LEU A 155 5.54 13.66 1.04
CA LEU A 155 7.01 13.79 1.08
C LEU A 155 7.71 12.64 0.36
N THR A 156 7.12 11.43 0.33
CA THR A 156 7.54 10.31 -0.54
C THR A 156 7.69 10.73 -2.01
N ALA A 157 6.66 11.37 -2.57
CA ALA A 157 6.64 11.79 -3.97
C ALA A 157 7.58 12.98 -4.25
N LEU A 158 7.78 13.87 -3.27
CA LEU A 158 8.80 14.93 -3.38
C LEU A 158 10.22 14.34 -3.43
N LEU A 159 10.53 13.41 -2.52
CA LEU A 159 11.86 12.79 -2.44
C LEU A 159 12.16 11.82 -3.59
N ALA A 160 11.14 11.33 -4.29
CA ALA A 160 11.33 10.59 -5.55
C ALA A 160 12.00 11.43 -6.65
N SER A 161 11.89 12.77 -6.59
CA SER A 161 12.51 13.69 -7.56
C SER A 161 13.95 14.11 -7.20
N GLY A 162 14.40 13.83 -5.97
CA GLY A 162 15.70 14.29 -5.45
C GLY A 162 15.63 14.70 -3.97
N PRO A 163 16.77 15.07 -3.36
CA PRO A 163 16.78 15.74 -2.07
C PRO A 163 16.11 17.12 -2.18
N LEU A 164 15.53 17.61 -1.07
CA LEU A 164 14.92 18.93 -1.03
C LEU A 164 15.97 20.05 -1.06
N GLU A 165 15.55 21.20 -1.60
CA GLU A 165 16.28 22.45 -1.47
C GLU A 165 16.44 22.85 0.00
N VAL A 166 17.55 23.54 0.31
CA VAL A 166 17.95 23.84 1.70
C VAL A 166 16.86 24.63 2.45
N HIS A 167 16.20 25.57 1.79
CA HIS A 167 15.10 26.32 2.39
C HIS A 167 13.87 25.44 2.66
N GLU A 168 13.55 24.51 1.77
CA GLU A 168 12.41 23.60 1.93
C GLU A 168 12.65 22.59 3.06
N ALA A 169 13.86 22.05 3.17
CA ALA A 169 14.26 21.19 4.29
C ALA A 169 14.21 21.93 5.64
N TYR A 170 14.61 23.21 5.68
CA TYR A 170 14.47 24.08 6.85
C TYR A 170 12.99 24.34 7.20
N GLN A 171 12.14 24.65 6.22
CA GLN A 171 10.71 24.84 6.45
C GLN A 171 10.01 23.57 6.93
N LEU A 172 10.40 22.41 6.40
CA LEU A 172 9.94 21.08 6.82
C LEU A 172 10.21 20.87 8.31
N VAL A 173 11.48 20.87 8.74
CA VAL A 173 11.82 20.60 10.15
C VAL A 173 11.23 21.66 11.09
N ASN A 174 11.21 22.92 10.69
CA ASN A 174 10.65 24.02 11.48
C ASN A 174 9.14 23.87 11.71
N GLN A 175 8.36 23.63 10.65
CA GLN A 175 6.90 23.53 10.77
C GLN A 175 6.48 22.23 11.48
N ILE A 176 7.15 21.11 11.19
CA ILE A 176 6.82 19.79 11.75
C ILE A 176 7.20 19.70 13.23
N SER A 177 8.38 20.19 13.64
CA SER A 177 8.78 20.19 15.06
C SER A 177 7.86 21.06 15.91
N GLN A 178 7.51 22.26 15.45
CA GLN A 178 6.56 23.13 16.14
C GLN A 178 5.13 22.57 16.21
N ALA A 179 4.71 21.77 15.23
CA ALA A 179 3.41 21.09 15.23
C ALA A 179 3.40 19.92 16.22
N MET A 180 4.43 19.07 16.20
CA MET A 180 4.55 17.95 17.14
C MET A 180 4.75 18.40 18.59
N ALA A 181 5.51 19.47 18.83
CA ALA A 181 5.61 20.12 20.15
C ALA A 181 4.23 20.59 20.66
N ALA A 182 3.38 21.15 19.78
CA ALA A 182 2.00 21.50 20.16
C ALA A 182 1.17 20.26 20.50
N ALA A 183 1.27 19.18 19.73
CA ALA A 183 0.59 17.92 20.01
C ALA A 183 1.05 17.27 21.32
N HIS A 184 2.35 17.23 21.60
CA HIS A 184 2.91 16.62 22.81
C HIS A 184 2.48 17.35 24.09
N ARG A 185 2.28 18.68 24.06
CA ARG A 185 1.71 19.43 25.19
C ARG A 185 0.27 19.05 25.51
N GLU A 186 -0.51 18.64 24.51
CA GLU A 186 -1.87 18.08 24.68
C GLU A 186 -1.85 16.55 24.92
N GLY A 187 -0.68 15.96 25.20
CA GLY A 187 -0.52 14.52 25.44
C GLY A 187 -0.67 13.63 24.19
N LEU A 188 -0.65 14.22 22.98
CA LEU A 188 -0.83 13.52 21.70
C LEU A 188 0.51 13.28 21.01
N ALA A 189 0.90 12.02 20.83
CA ALA A 189 2.03 11.61 20.02
C ALA A 189 1.59 11.04 18.66
N HIS A 190 2.49 11.06 17.67
CA HIS A 190 2.24 10.42 16.37
C HIS A 190 2.72 8.97 16.35
N LEU A 191 3.88 8.67 16.95
CA LEU A 191 4.53 7.35 17.05
C LEU A 191 4.79 6.63 15.72
N ARG A 192 4.53 7.29 14.59
CA ARG A 192 4.64 6.71 13.24
C ARG A 192 4.78 7.79 12.16
N LEU A 193 5.45 8.89 12.52
CA LEU A 193 5.73 9.98 11.61
C LEU A 193 6.69 9.48 10.52
N THR A 194 6.23 9.47 9.29
CA THR A 194 6.89 8.81 8.14
C THR A 194 6.73 9.69 6.90
N PRO A 195 7.52 9.50 5.83
CA PRO A 195 7.41 10.33 4.63
C PRO A 195 5.99 10.37 4.04
N SER A 196 5.26 9.25 4.05
CA SER A 196 3.84 9.22 3.60
C SER A 196 2.88 9.96 4.56
N ALA A 197 3.28 10.21 5.80
CA ALA A 197 2.46 10.93 6.78
C ALA A 197 2.63 12.46 6.69
N VAL A 198 3.65 12.95 5.98
CA VAL A 198 3.93 14.39 5.82
C VAL A 198 3.59 14.83 4.40
N LEU A 199 2.85 15.93 4.29
CA LEU A 199 2.27 16.46 3.07
C LEU A 199 2.72 17.92 2.88
N ARG A 200 3.07 18.31 1.66
CA ARG A 200 3.33 19.71 1.28
C ARG A 200 2.17 20.23 0.45
N THR A 201 1.48 21.25 0.92
CA THR A 201 0.41 21.91 0.15
C THR A 201 0.99 22.71 -1.03
N SER A 202 0.16 23.00 -2.02
CA SER A 202 0.47 23.94 -3.11
C SER A 202 0.90 25.34 -2.64
N THR A 203 0.50 25.75 -1.44
CA THR A 203 0.93 27.01 -0.79
C THR A 203 2.27 26.93 -0.07
N GLY A 204 2.92 25.76 -0.03
CA GLY A 204 4.21 25.55 0.67
C GLY A 204 4.09 25.30 2.18
N GLN A 205 2.89 25.08 2.71
CA GLN A 205 2.69 24.67 4.09
C GLN A 205 2.89 23.16 4.23
N TRP A 206 3.58 22.74 5.30
CA TRP A 206 3.71 21.34 5.67
C TRP A 206 2.57 20.91 6.60
N ARG A 207 1.95 19.77 6.31
CA ARG A 207 0.87 19.18 7.11
C ARG A 207 1.16 17.72 7.47
N ILE A 208 0.69 17.29 8.64
CA ILE A 208 0.91 15.96 9.24
C ILE A 208 -0.41 15.20 9.29
N ARG A 209 -0.46 13.98 8.75
CA ARG A 209 -1.69 13.16 8.72
C ARG A 209 -1.69 12.07 9.79
N GLY A 210 -2.84 11.88 10.44
CA GLY A 210 -3.07 10.73 11.32
C GLY A 210 -2.25 10.72 12.61
N LEU A 211 -2.05 11.90 13.24
CA LEU A 211 -1.66 12.03 14.64
C LEU A 211 -2.47 11.05 15.51
N ALA A 212 -1.79 10.32 16.41
CA ALA A 212 -2.26 9.16 17.20
C ALA A 212 -2.91 8.00 16.41
N VAL A 213 -3.85 8.29 15.50
CA VAL A 213 -4.62 7.33 14.68
C VAL A 213 -3.72 6.38 13.88
N ASN A 214 -2.64 6.86 13.25
CA ASN A 214 -1.75 6.01 12.44
C ASN A 214 -1.02 4.94 13.27
N ALA A 215 -0.74 5.22 14.54
CA ALA A 215 -0.16 4.29 15.49
C ALA A 215 -1.23 3.36 16.07
N ALA A 216 -2.38 3.91 16.49
CA ALA A 216 -3.51 3.15 17.00
C ALA A 216 -4.03 2.11 15.99
N LEU A 217 -4.09 2.44 14.69
CA LEU A 217 -4.47 1.51 13.61
C LEU A 217 -3.57 0.26 13.53
N ARG A 218 -2.32 0.37 14.00
CA ARG A 218 -1.31 -0.71 13.97
C ARG A 218 -1.01 -1.29 15.35
N GLY A 219 -1.48 -0.65 16.43
CA GLY A 219 -1.19 -1.06 17.80
C GLY A 219 0.22 -0.70 18.24
N ILE A 220 0.80 0.36 17.66
CA ILE A 220 2.13 0.87 18.04
C ILE A 220 1.97 1.70 19.31
N THR A 221 2.72 1.33 20.35
CA THR A 221 2.91 2.08 21.59
C THR A 221 4.40 2.36 21.80
N SER A 222 4.74 3.32 22.66
CA SER A 222 6.12 3.64 23.03
C SER A 222 6.16 4.15 24.46
N GLU A 223 7.15 3.71 25.23
CA GLU A 223 7.45 4.23 26.58
C GLU A 223 8.09 5.63 26.53
N THR A 224 8.59 6.06 25.36
CA THR A 224 9.21 7.37 25.16
C THR A 224 8.64 8.12 23.95
N PRO A 225 7.33 8.48 23.95
CA PRO A 225 6.64 9.04 22.79
C PRO A 225 7.31 10.28 22.19
N GLN A 226 7.75 11.22 23.03
CA GLN A 226 8.40 12.45 22.59
C GLN A 226 9.71 12.16 21.86
N ARG A 227 10.52 11.22 22.38
CA ARG A 227 11.78 10.80 21.76
C ARG A 227 11.52 10.09 20.43
N THR A 228 10.54 9.18 20.38
CA THR A 228 10.15 8.45 19.16
C THR A 228 9.78 9.41 18.02
N ASP A 229 8.96 10.43 18.30
CA ASP A 229 8.57 11.42 17.29
C ASP A 229 9.74 12.38 16.94
N THR A 230 10.60 12.73 17.91
CA THR A 230 11.78 13.58 17.69
C THR A 230 12.78 12.92 16.75
N GLU A 231 13.09 11.64 16.98
CA GLU A 231 13.95 10.83 16.13
C GLU A 231 13.36 10.67 14.73
N ALA A 232 12.05 10.44 14.62
CA ALA A 232 11.35 10.38 13.34
C ALA A 232 11.46 11.70 12.55
N ILE A 233 11.36 12.86 13.20
CA ILE A 233 11.61 14.17 12.55
C ILE A 233 13.07 14.27 12.08
N GLY A 234 14.02 13.80 12.88
CA GLY A 234 15.43 13.68 12.49
C GLY A 234 15.61 12.86 11.22
N ALA A 235 14.93 11.71 11.12
CA ALA A 235 14.95 10.84 9.96
C ALA A 235 14.30 11.46 8.72
N LEU A 236 13.20 12.21 8.88
CA LEU A 236 12.58 12.97 7.78
C LEU A 236 13.49 14.10 7.28
N LEU A 237 14.17 14.82 8.17
CA LEU A 237 15.15 15.83 7.77
C LEU A 237 16.36 15.19 7.08
N TYR A 238 16.85 14.06 7.59
CA TYR A 238 17.92 13.29 6.95
C TYR A 238 17.57 12.91 5.51
N ALA A 239 16.39 12.32 5.32
CA ALA A 239 15.85 11.96 4.02
C ALA A 239 15.68 13.17 3.09
N ALA A 240 15.17 14.29 3.61
CA ALA A 240 15.08 15.55 2.88
C ALA A 240 16.45 16.09 2.44
N LEU A 241 17.49 15.97 3.25
CA LEU A 241 18.82 16.48 2.94
C LEU A 241 19.63 15.55 2.02
N THR A 242 19.39 14.24 2.03
CA THR A 242 20.28 13.25 1.40
C THR A 242 19.63 12.39 0.31
N GLN A 243 18.29 12.32 0.28
CA GLN A 243 17.53 11.30 -0.47
C GLN A 243 17.82 9.84 -0.05
N ARG A 244 18.32 9.63 1.18
CA ARG A 244 18.52 8.31 1.79
C ARG A 244 17.78 8.18 3.11
N TRP A 245 17.48 6.94 3.50
CA TRP A 245 17.02 6.64 4.85
C TRP A 245 18.24 6.55 5.80
N PRO A 246 18.18 7.08 7.04
CA PRO A 246 19.34 7.16 7.94
C PRO A 246 19.78 5.83 8.58
N TYR A 247 19.03 4.76 8.36
CA TYR A 247 19.35 3.42 8.87
C TYR A 247 19.78 2.50 7.71
N GLU A 248 20.30 1.31 8.01
CA GLU A 248 20.83 0.39 6.99
C GLU A 248 19.75 -0.17 6.04
N ASP A 249 18.53 -0.37 6.54
CA ASP A 249 17.43 -0.91 5.74
C ASP A 249 16.75 0.15 4.86
N ASP A 250 16.51 -0.22 3.60
CA ASP A 250 15.69 0.54 2.66
C ASP A 250 14.26 0.73 3.21
N ALA A 251 13.76 1.97 3.20
CA ALA A 251 12.42 2.28 3.70
C ALA A 251 11.76 3.43 2.93
N TYR A 252 10.43 3.38 2.82
CA TYR A 252 9.60 4.45 2.23
C TYR A 252 9.97 4.84 0.79
N GLY A 253 10.59 3.93 0.03
CA GLY A 253 11.09 4.19 -1.33
C GLY A 253 12.47 4.85 -1.39
N LEU A 254 13.19 4.94 -0.26
CA LEU A 254 14.54 5.48 -0.16
C LEU A 254 15.52 4.38 0.21
N SER A 255 16.70 4.40 -0.41
CA SER A 255 17.78 3.48 -0.03
C SER A 255 18.34 3.83 1.34
N GLY A 256 18.65 2.81 2.14
CA GLY A 256 19.34 2.95 3.42
C GLY A 256 20.80 3.39 3.27
N LEU A 257 21.50 3.43 4.40
CA LEU A 257 22.95 3.55 4.45
C LEU A 257 23.63 2.20 4.17
N PRO A 258 24.85 2.18 3.59
CA PRO A 258 25.59 0.93 3.43
C PRO A 258 25.85 0.29 4.80
N LYS A 259 25.76 -1.04 4.84
CA LYS A 259 25.99 -1.84 6.05
C LYS A 259 27.37 -1.59 6.64
N ASP A 260 27.48 -1.76 7.96
CA ASP A 260 28.72 -1.66 8.73
C ASP A 260 29.33 -0.23 8.81
N ILE A 261 28.73 0.77 8.15
CA ILE A 261 29.12 2.19 8.26
C ILE A 261 28.48 2.85 9.49
N GLY A 262 27.27 2.41 9.86
CA GLY A 262 26.46 3.08 10.88
C GLY A 262 25.94 4.45 10.44
N LEU A 263 25.36 5.21 11.38
CA LEU A 263 24.79 6.52 11.09
C LEU A 263 25.88 7.57 10.82
N ILE A 264 25.96 8.04 9.57
CA ILE A 264 26.86 9.12 9.12
C ILE A 264 26.09 10.41 8.84
N ALA A 265 26.75 11.57 8.99
CA ALA A 265 26.07 12.86 8.89
C ALA A 265 25.65 13.20 7.44
N PRO A 266 24.49 13.88 7.23
CA PRO A 266 24.03 14.29 5.90
C PRO A 266 25.07 14.98 5.00
N ASP A 267 25.94 15.83 5.55
CA ASP A 267 27.03 16.52 4.84
C ASP A 267 28.24 15.63 4.50
N GLN A 268 28.34 14.44 5.10
CA GLN A 268 29.27 13.38 4.70
C GLN A 268 28.68 12.50 3.59
N VAL A 269 27.35 12.33 3.54
CA VAL A 269 26.66 11.58 2.48
C VAL A 269 26.58 12.38 1.18
N ARG A 270 26.26 13.68 1.26
CA ARG A 270 26.05 14.54 0.08
C ARG A 270 26.74 15.89 0.25
N ALA A 271 27.62 16.22 -0.69
CA ALA A 271 28.23 17.54 -0.79
C ALA A 271 27.16 18.64 -1.01
N GLY A 272 27.35 19.81 -0.41
CA GLY A 272 26.43 20.95 -0.53
C GLY A 272 25.26 20.94 0.45
N VAL A 273 25.16 19.94 1.34
CA VAL A 273 24.20 19.98 2.46
C VAL A 273 24.59 21.10 3.45
N HIS A 274 23.60 21.85 3.91
CA HIS A 274 23.81 22.93 4.87
C HIS A 274 24.18 22.38 6.26
N ARG A 275 25.39 22.72 6.74
CA ARG A 275 25.97 22.19 7.99
C ARG A 275 24.99 22.20 9.16
N GLY A 276 24.34 23.33 9.45
CA GLY A 276 23.41 23.42 10.59
C GLY A 276 22.18 22.51 10.49
N LEU A 277 21.74 22.15 9.27
CA LEU A 277 20.66 21.17 9.09
C LEU A 277 21.18 19.73 9.21
N SER A 278 22.43 19.47 8.79
CA SER A 278 23.12 18.20 9.04
C SER A 278 23.27 17.93 10.53
N GLU A 279 23.78 18.92 11.28
CA GLU A 279 23.92 18.88 12.74
C GLU A 279 22.57 18.66 13.44
N LEU A 280 21.52 19.38 13.02
CA LEU A 280 20.17 19.23 13.58
C LEU A 280 19.59 17.82 13.37
N ALA A 281 19.74 17.25 12.16
CA ALA A 281 19.31 15.88 11.88
C ALA A 281 20.03 14.87 12.79
N MET A 282 21.35 15.02 12.94
CA MET A 282 22.17 14.15 13.80
C MET A 282 21.83 14.31 15.28
N ARG A 283 21.54 15.54 15.76
CA ARG A 283 21.12 15.80 17.14
C ARG A 283 19.77 15.15 17.48
N ALA A 284 18.87 15.02 16.52
CA ALA A 284 17.60 14.33 16.70
C ALA A 284 17.71 12.79 16.60
N LEU A 285 18.59 12.28 15.74
CA LEU A 285 18.80 10.84 15.54
C LEU A 285 19.62 10.19 16.65
N VAL A 286 20.68 10.85 17.12
CA VAL A 286 21.58 10.30 18.16
C VAL A 286 20.99 10.54 19.55
N ASN A 287 21.17 9.57 20.46
CA ASN A 287 20.71 9.68 21.86
C ASN A 287 21.87 9.75 22.87
N GLU A 288 23.08 9.33 22.48
CA GLU A 288 24.25 9.27 23.36
C GLU A 288 25.28 10.36 23.02
N GLY A 289 25.59 11.20 24.01
CA GLY A 289 26.65 12.22 23.94
C GLY A 289 26.35 13.41 23.02
N ALA A 290 27.29 14.34 22.95
CA ALA A 290 27.30 15.33 21.89
C ALA A 290 27.61 14.64 20.56
N THR A 291 26.91 15.00 19.48
CA THR A 291 27.16 14.41 18.16
C THR A 291 28.64 14.55 17.77
N ALA A 292 29.19 13.58 17.05
CA ALA A 292 30.61 13.53 16.68
C ALA A 292 31.12 14.78 15.90
N SER A 293 30.21 15.65 15.42
CA SER A 293 30.52 16.89 14.70
C SER A 293 30.61 18.16 15.57
N ARG A 294 30.27 18.11 16.88
CA ARG A 294 30.70 18.98 18.04
C ARG A 294 29.59 19.32 19.06
N GLN A 295 30.03 19.41 20.32
CA GLN A 295 29.57 20.18 21.51
C GLN A 295 28.07 20.27 21.88
N ASP A 296 27.13 20.37 20.96
CA ASP A 296 25.72 20.56 21.30
C ASP A 296 25.06 19.26 21.81
N PRO A 297 24.13 19.36 22.78
CA PRO A 297 23.40 18.20 23.29
C PRO A 297 22.42 17.63 22.24
N PRO A 298 22.10 16.32 22.34
CA PRO A 298 21.07 15.70 21.51
C PRO A 298 19.70 16.33 21.80
N CYS A 299 18.86 16.43 20.79
CA CYS A 299 17.46 16.80 20.93
C CYS A 299 16.68 15.53 21.30
N THR A 300 16.19 15.44 22.53
CA THR A 300 15.40 14.28 22.99
C THR A 300 13.91 14.55 22.93
N THR A 301 13.51 15.82 22.81
CA THR A 301 12.13 16.28 22.66
C THR A 301 11.94 17.17 21.41
N THR A 302 10.69 17.35 21.00
CA THR A 302 10.34 18.27 19.91
C THR A 302 10.57 19.72 20.27
N GLU A 303 10.45 20.07 21.55
CA GLU A 303 10.79 21.35 22.14
C GLU A 303 12.29 21.67 21.96
N ASP A 304 13.17 20.69 22.15
CA ASP A 304 14.61 20.84 21.87
C ASP A 304 14.87 21.12 20.38
N LEU A 305 14.14 20.44 19.49
CA LEU A 305 14.20 20.68 18.05
C LEU A 305 13.72 22.09 17.69
N VAL A 306 12.58 22.54 18.24
CA VAL A 306 12.06 23.90 18.03
C VAL A 306 13.05 24.95 18.50
N LYS A 307 13.65 24.75 19.68
CA LYS A 307 14.69 25.62 20.21
C LYS A 307 15.92 25.65 19.30
N ALA A 308 16.47 24.50 18.93
CA ALA A 308 17.64 24.41 18.06
C ALA A 308 17.40 25.06 16.68
N VAL A 309 16.23 24.85 16.06
CA VAL A 309 15.82 25.52 14.82
C VAL A 309 15.70 27.04 14.98
N GLY A 310 15.26 27.51 16.15
CA GLY A 310 15.17 28.95 16.48
C GLY A 310 16.52 29.61 16.73
N GLU A 311 17.51 28.86 17.22
CA GLU A 311 18.90 29.32 17.43
C GLU A 311 19.72 29.33 16.12
N MET A 312 19.30 28.56 15.11
CA MET A 312 19.95 28.56 13.79
C MET A 312 19.78 29.92 13.05
N PRO A 313 20.83 30.40 12.34
CA PRO A 313 20.70 31.51 11.41
C PRO A 313 19.60 31.25 10.37
N ARG A 314 18.61 32.16 10.30
CA ARG A 314 17.42 31.97 9.46
C ARG A 314 17.79 31.83 7.98
N ILE A 315 17.56 30.64 7.43
CA ILE A 315 17.80 30.33 6.02
C ILE A 315 16.77 31.06 5.15
N ARG A 316 17.25 31.93 4.26
CA ARG A 316 16.40 32.70 3.33
C ARG A 316 15.85 31.80 2.21
N PRO A 317 14.68 32.11 1.63
CA PRO A 317 14.25 31.46 0.39
C PRO A 317 15.28 31.74 -0.72
N PRO A 318 15.41 30.84 -1.72
CA PRO A 318 16.22 31.11 -2.90
C PRO A 318 15.71 32.36 -3.61
N GLU A 319 16.63 33.18 -4.15
CA GLU A 319 16.23 34.36 -4.92
C GLU A 319 15.46 33.93 -6.17
N PRO A 320 14.31 34.55 -6.47
CA PRO A 320 13.56 34.21 -7.67
C PRO A 320 14.41 34.53 -8.90
N VAL A 321 14.65 33.52 -9.75
CA VAL A 321 15.40 33.68 -11.00
C VAL A 321 14.62 34.63 -11.91
N PHE A 322 15.00 35.91 -11.89
CA PHE A 322 14.48 36.90 -12.82
C PHE A 322 14.89 36.50 -14.23
N THR A 323 13.96 35.88 -14.95
CA THR A 323 14.10 35.73 -16.39
C THR A 323 14.05 37.14 -16.96
N ALA A 324 15.16 37.61 -17.53
CA ALA A 324 15.20 38.92 -18.16
C ALA A 324 14.07 38.99 -19.20
N PRO A 325 13.26 40.07 -19.21
CA PRO A 325 12.23 40.21 -20.23
C PRO A 325 12.88 40.13 -21.62
N ALA A 326 12.24 39.45 -22.56
CA ALA A 326 12.75 39.29 -23.91
C ALA A 326 13.16 40.65 -24.49
N GLU A 327 14.31 40.71 -25.17
CA GLU A 327 14.81 41.95 -25.74
C GLU A 327 13.71 42.64 -26.56
N TYR A 328 13.49 43.92 -26.24
CA TYR A 328 12.39 44.70 -26.80
C TYR A 328 12.62 44.86 -28.31
N GLN A 329 12.01 44.00 -29.12
CA GLN A 329 12.09 44.07 -30.57
C GLN A 329 11.58 45.44 -31.01
N ARG A 330 12.50 46.32 -31.41
CA ARG A 330 12.16 47.63 -31.97
C ARG A 330 11.32 47.39 -33.22
N THR A 331 10.01 47.61 -33.11
CA THR A 331 9.11 47.68 -34.25
C THR A 331 9.58 48.82 -35.15
N THR A 332 10.23 48.45 -36.26
CA THR A 332 10.55 49.40 -37.32
C THR A 332 9.25 49.77 -38.01
N TYR A 333 8.58 50.78 -37.48
CA TYR A 333 7.50 51.48 -38.17
C TYR A 333 8.05 51.97 -39.52
N GLN A 334 7.72 51.25 -40.60
CA GLN A 334 7.97 51.72 -41.95
C GLN A 334 7.16 53.00 -42.15
N GLN A 335 7.84 54.15 -42.19
CA GLN A 335 7.23 55.39 -42.65
C GLN A 335 6.78 55.22 -44.10
N GLY A 336 5.47 55.16 -44.29
CA GLY A 336 4.85 55.01 -45.61
C GLY A 336 5.23 56.18 -46.52
N THR A 337 6.12 55.93 -47.46
CA THR A 337 6.50 56.92 -48.48
C THR A 337 5.53 56.80 -49.65
N TYR A 338 4.69 57.82 -49.84
CA TYR A 338 3.75 57.89 -50.95
C TYR A 338 4.51 57.99 -52.29
N GLY A 339 4.53 56.90 -53.07
CA GLY A 339 5.42 56.79 -54.24
C GLY A 339 4.99 55.77 -55.29
N ARG A 340 3.96 56.13 -56.07
CA ARG A 340 3.67 55.70 -57.47
C ARG A 340 4.10 54.28 -57.88
N GLN A 341 3.14 53.36 -57.90
CA GLN A 341 3.31 51.99 -58.38
C GLN A 341 3.48 51.93 -59.92
N ALA A 342 4.50 51.22 -60.40
CA ALA A 342 4.68 50.85 -61.81
C ALA A 342 4.33 49.36 -62.00
N PRO A 343 3.73 48.95 -63.13
CA PRO A 343 3.19 47.60 -63.28
C PRO A 343 4.27 46.55 -63.49
N ARG A 344 4.27 45.49 -62.65
CA ARG A 344 4.99 44.25 -62.91
C ARG A 344 4.00 43.18 -63.41
N PRO A 345 4.25 42.50 -64.54
CA PRO A 345 3.49 41.31 -64.92
C PRO A 345 3.93 40.10 -64.07
N GLY A 346 2.98 39.25 -63.70
CA GLY A 346 3.25 37.84 -63.40
C GLY A 346 3.72 37.48 -61.98
N VAL A 347 2.81 37.53 -61.00
CA VAL A 347 2.73 36.49 -59.95
C VAL A 347 1.24 36.20 -59.70
N ALA A 348 0.82 34.94 -59.81
CA ALA A 348 -0.55 34.54 -59.51
C ALA A 348 -0.78 34.52 -57.99
N GLN A 349 -1.86 35.17 -57.53
CA GLN A 349 -2.29 35.08 -56.14
C GLN A 349 -3.03 33.76 -55.90
N PRO A 350 -2.75 33.02 -54.82
CA PRO A 350 -3.68 31.99 -54.35
C PRO A 350 -4.93 32.65 -53.75
N MET A 351 -6.12 32.29 -54.26
CA MET A 351 -7.38 32.73 -53.66
C MET A 351 -7.64 32.05 -52.30
N PRO A 352 -8.37 32.70 -51.38
CA PRO A 352 -8.81 32.07 -50.14
C PRO A 352 -9.72 30.86 -50.41
N ALA A 353 -9.55 29.79 -49.64
CA ALA A 353 -10.45 28.63 -49.70
C ALA A 353 -11.86 28.99 -49.17
N ALA A 354 -12.89 28.61 -49.91
CA ALA A 354 -14.29 28.78 -49.51
C ALA A 354 -14.69 27.79 -48.39
N PRO A 355 -15.68 28.11 -47.54
CA PRO A 355 -16.16 27.21 -46.50
C PRO A 355 -16.88 25.97 -47.09
N PRO A 356 -16.85 24.82 -46.39
CA PRO A 356 -17.47 23.58 -46.88
C PRO A 356 -19.01 23.66 -46.86
N PRO A 357 -19.70 23.01 -47.83
CA PRO A 357 -21.16 22.99 -47.92
C PRO A 357 -21.80 22.05 -46.88
N PRO A 358 -23.09 22.25 -46.53
CA PRO A 358 -23.81 21.42 -45.57
C PRO A 358 -24.13 20.02 -46.12
N LEU A 359 -24.03 19.00 -45.27
CA LEU A 359 -24.36 17.62 -45.61
C LEU A 359 -25.86 17.44 -45.86
N GLN A 360 -26.25 17.24 -47.12
CA GLN A 360 -27.60 16.79 -47.47
C GLN A 360 -27.74 15.27 -47.29
N SER A 361 -28.93 14.87 -46.85
CA SER A 361 -29.30 13.48 -46.56
C SER A 361 -30.06 12.82 -47.73
N ARG A 362 -30.19 11.49 -47.67
CA ARG A 362 -30.99 10.58 -48.54
C ARG A 362 -30.37 10.09 -49.86
N THR A 363 -29.56 9.02 -49.75
CA THR A 363 -29.76 7.75 -50.49
C THR A 363 -29.05 6.63 -49.72
N GLY A 364 -29.62 5.46 -49.42
CA GLY A 364 -30.95 4.95 -49.73
C GLY A 364 -30.90 3.61 -50.46
N LYS A 365 -30.91 2.50 -49.71
CA LYS A 365 -31.13 1.10 -50.17
C LYS A 365 -30.01 0.48 -51.05
N ALA A 366 -28.94 0.00 -50.40
CA ALA A 366 -28.10 -1.08 -50.91
C ALA A 366 -27.43 -1.90 -49.78
N LEU A 367 -26.83 -1.20 -48.81
CA LEU A 367 -25.95 -1.80 -47.79
C LEU A 367 -26.66 -2.58 -46.65
N LYS A 368 -27.98 -2.80 -46.72
CA LYS A 368 -28.73 -3.51 -45.64
C LYS A 368 -28.81 -5.03 -45.80
N TRP A 369 -28.50 -5.59 -46.97
CA TRP A 369 -28.61 -7.05 -47.19
C TRP A 369 -27.32 -7.83 -46.89
N ALA A 370 -26.15 -7.20 -46.95
CA ALA A 370 -24.88 -7.88 -46.65
C ALA A 370 -24.72 -8.25 -45.16
N VAL A 371 -25.14 -7.36 -44.25
CA VAL A 371 -25.02 -7.58 -42.80
C VAL A 371 -26.02 -8.63 -42.30
N SER A 372 -27.24 -8.64 -42.84
CA SER A 372 -28.24 -9.66 -42.49
C SER A 372 -27.87 -11.06 -43.01
N ALA A 373 -27.24 -11.18 -44.19
CA ALA A 373 -26.76 -12.47 -44.69
C ALA A 373 -25.65 -13.06 -43.78
N LEU A 374 -24.69 -12.24 -43.34
CA LEU A 374 -23.64 -12.69 -42.41
C LEU A 374 -24.19 -13.12 -41.05
N LEU A 375 -25.18 -12.41 -40.50
CA LEU A 375 -25.84 -12.82 -39.25
C LEU A 375 -26.67 -14.10 -39.39
N ILE A 376 -27.31 -14.33 -40.54
CA ILE A 376 -28.04 -15.59 -40.80
C ILE A 376 -27.08 -16.78 -40.94
N VAL A 377 -25.91 -16.61 -41.56
CA VAL A 377 -24.88 -17.66 -41.63
C VAL A 377 -24.30 -17.95 -40.24
N ALA A 378 -24.01 -16.91 -39.44
CA ALA A 378 -23.51 -17.08 -38.08
C ALA A 378 -24.52 -17.78 -37.15
N LEU A 379 -25.80 -17.42 -37.23
CA LEU A 379 -26.87 -18.07 -36.45
C LEU A 379 -27.20 -19.48 -36.97
N GLY A 380 -27.11 -19.72 -38.28
CA GLY A 380 -27.31 -21.04 -38.88
C GLY A 380 -26.25 -22.06 -38.45
N LEU A 381 -24.98 -21.66 -38.40
CA LEU A 381 -23.88 -22.54 -37.97
C LEU A 381 -23.91 -22.84 -36.46
N GLY A 382 -24.36 -21.89 -35.63
CA GLY A 382 -24.61 -22.15 -34.20
C GLY A 382 -25.79 -23.09 -33.93
N SER A 383 -26.74 -23.19 -34.88
CA SER A 383 -27.97 -23.98 -34.71
C SER A 383 -27.81 -25.47 -35.05
N TRP A 384 -26.80 -25.87 -35.84
CA TRP A 384 -26.57 -27.27 -36.19
C TRP A 384 -25.99 -28.06 -35.01
N GLN A 385 -25.01 -27.48 -34.29
CA GLN A 385 -24.31 -28.17 -33.20
C GLN A 385 -25.18 -28.45 -31.96
N LEU A 386 -26.33 -27.76 -31.81
CA LEU A 386 -27.31 -28.07 -30.75
C LEU A 386 -28.32 -29.15 -31.15
N ALA A 387 -28.49 -29.45 -32.44
CA ALA A 387 -29.44 -30.46 -32.92
C ALA A 387 -28.89 -31.89 -32.78
N GLU A 388 -27.58 -32.07 -32.89
CA GLU A 388 -26.92 -33.39 -32.88
C GLU A 388 -26.79 -33.97 -31.46
N ALA A 389 -26.69 -33.10 -30.43
CA ALA A 389 -26.59 -33.49 -29.02
C ALA A 389 -27.91 -33.94 -28.37
N LEU A 390 -29.05 -33.81 -29.07
CA LEU A 390 -30.39 -34.13 -28.55
C LEU A 390 -31.05 -35.34 -29.20
N MET A 391 -30.44 -35.97 -30.21
CA MET A 391 -31.02 -37.14 -30.88
C MET A 391 -30.58 -38.50 -30.31
N ASP A 392 -29.53 -38.56 -29.47
CA ASP A 392 -28.98 -39.84 -28.98
C ASP A 392 -29.61 -40.34 -27.66
N ARG A 393 -30.69 -39.70 -27.19
CA ARG A 393 -31.40 -40.09 -25.96
C ARG A 393 -32.62 -40.96 -26.25
N GLY A 394 -32.43 -42.09 -26.93
CA GLY A 394 -33.56 -42.90 -27.41
C GLY A 394 -33.27 -44.33 -27.90
N LYS A 395 -32.74 -45.21 -27.03
CA LYS A 395 -32.98 -46.69 -26.94
C LYS A 395 -32.10 -47.26 -25.81
N SER A 396 -32.61 -47.78 -24.68
CA SER A 396 -33.44 -48.99 -24.46
C SER A 396 -32.76 -50.30 -24.90
N GLY A 397 -32.40 -51.16 -23.93
CA GLY A 397 -31.91 -52.52 -24.18
C GLY A 397 -31.27 -53.17 -22.96
N ASP A 398 -32.06 -53.86 -22.14
CA ASP A 398 -31.58 -54.74 -21.08
C ASP A 398 -30.76 -55.92 -21.62
N SER A 399 -29.71 -56.32 -20.88
CA SER A 399 -29.48 -57.74 -20.60
C SER A 399 -28.56 -57.93 -19.38
N ASN A 400 -29.08 -58.61 -18.35
CA ASN A 400 -28.26 -59.27 -17.33
C ASN A 400 -27.14 -60.13 -17.96
N THR A 401 -25.98 -60.21 -17.32
CA THR A 401 -25.49 -61.45 -16.65
C THR A 401 -24.24 -61.14 -15.82
N SER A 402 -24.16 -61.77 -14.65
CA SER A 402 -23.05 -61.69 -13.69
C SER A 402 -21.79 -62.44 -14.12
N HIS A 403 -20.61 -61.96 -13.76
CA HIS A 403 -19.69 -62.72 -12.89
C HIS A 403 -18.56 -61.84 -12.30
N ASN A 404 -17.95 -62.36 -11.23
CA ASN A 404 -17.12 -61.60 -10.29
C ASN A 404 -15.67 -61.41 -10.74
N THR A 405 -15.11 -60.26 -10.33
CA THR A 405 -13.70 -60.00 -9.97
C THR A 405 -12.60 -60.81 -10.66
N ASP A 406 -11.88 -60.14 -11.56
CA ASP A 406 -10.44 -59.96 -11.39
C ASP A 406 -10.07 -58.54 -11.86
N GLY A 407 -9.65 -57.69 -10.93
CA GLY A 407 -9.33 -56.29 -11.21
C GLY A 407 -7.91 -56.15 -11.72
N ASN A 408 -7.73 -56.14 -13.04
CA ASN A 408 -6.45 -55.79 -13.65
C ASN A 408 -6.52 -54.44 -14.38
N ASP A 409 -5.51 -53.63 -14.13
CA ASP A 409 -5.43 -52.22 -14.48
C ASP A 409 -5.25 -52.03 -16.00
N LYS A 410 -5.93 -51.04 -16.57
CA LYS A 410 -5.71 -50.56 -17.94
C LYS A 410 -5.82 -49.04 -17.97
N GLY A 411 -4.69 -48.40 -17.66
CA GLY A 411 -4.49 -46.98 -17.90
C GLY A 411 -4.63 -46.62 -19.37
N ASP A 412 -5.17 -45.42 -19.61
CA ASP A 412 -5.37 -44.85 -20.94
C ASP A 412 -4.02 -44.35 -21.50
N GLU A 413 -3.59 -44.86 -22.66
CA GLU A 413 -2.28 -44.53 -23.26
C GLU A 413 -2.28 -43.10 -23.82
N ARG A 414 -1.88 -42.13 -22.98
CA ARG A 414 -1.64 -40.75 -23.41
C ARG A 414 -0.44 -40.66 -24.36
N LYS A 415 -0.60 -39.91 -25.46
CA LYS A 415 0.46 -39.65 -26.45
C LYS A 415 1.68 -38.99 -25.77
N PRO A 416 2.92 -39.32 -26.21
CA PRO A 416 4.13 -38.74 -25.63
C PRO A 416 4.23 -37.24 -25.92
N THR A 417 4.29 -36.44 -24.85
CA THR A 417 4.41 -34.98 -24.92
C THR A 417 5.87 -34.56 -25.14
N LYS A 418 6.09 -33.43 -25.82
CA LYS A 418 7.43 -32.88 -26.11
C LYS A 418 7.73 -31.67 -25.22
N PRO A 419 8.96 -31.54 -24.69
CA PRO A 419 9.39 -30.33 -23.99
C PRO A 419 9.32 -29.08 -24.87
N MET A 420 8.86 -27.97 -24.29
CA MET A 420 8.83 -26.66 -24.95
C MET A 420 9.95 -25.75 -24.43
N THR A 421 10.56 -24.99 -25.34
CA THR A 421 11.45 -23.88 -25.00
C THR A 421 10.65 -22.64 -24.56
N ILE A 422 11.09 -22.01 -23.47
CA ILE A 422 10.68 -20.68 -22.99
C ILE A 422 11.64 -19.64 -23.62
N GLU A 423 11.10 -18.54 -24.14
CA GLU A 423 11.87 -17.48 -24.83
C GLU A 423 12.11 -16.25 -23.95
N ASP A 424 11.11 -15.81 -23.20
CA ASP A 424 11.18 -14.73 -22.20
C ASP A 424 10.21 -15.06 -21.04
N ALA A 425 10.36 -14.40 -19.89
CA ALA A 425 9.40 -14.50 -18.80
C ALA A 425 9.42 -13.25 -17.92
N ARG A 426 8.25 -12.89 -17.36
CA ARG A 426 8.10 -11.73 -16.47
C ARG A 426 7.21 -12.05 -15.28
N GLU A 427 7.56 -11.48 -14.12
CA GLU A 427 6.75 -11.66 -12.93
C GLU A 427 5.38 -10.97 -13.07
N TYR A 428 4.30 -11.69 -12.76
CA TYR A 428 2.92 -11.23 -12.83
C TYR A 428 2.48 -10.62 -11.50
N VAL A 429 2.00 -9.38 -11.52
CA VAL A 429 1.77 -8.56 -10.32
C VAL A 429 0.31 -8.12 -10.23
N ALA A 430 -0.56 -9.05 -9.81
CA ALA A 430 -1.98 -8.75 -9.59
C ALA A 430 -2.25 -7.65 -8.54
N LYS A 431 -1.35 -7.49 -7.56
CA LYS A 431 -1.51 -6.59 -6.41
C LYS A 431 -0.16 -6.33 -5.73
N GLY A 432 0.08 -5.09 -5.31
CA GLY A 432 1.30 -4.68 -4.63
C GLY A 432 2.51 -4.72 -5.56
N GLU A 433 3.67 -5.09 -5.01
CA GLU A 433 4.93 -5.14 -5.75
C GLU A 433 5.24 -6.55 -6.30
N ALA A 434 6.18 -6.59 -7.24
CA ALA A 434 6.90 -7.81 -7.60
C ALA A 434 7.65 -8.41 -6.39
N GLN A 435 7.95 -9.70 -6.46
CA GLN A 435 8.66 -10.47 -5.44
C GLN A 435 10.16 -10.38 -5.65
N ALA A 436 10.62 -10.74 -6.86
CA ALA A 436 12.03 -10.85 -7.22
C ALA A 436 12.19 -10.76 -8.75
N PRO A 437 11.82 -9.63 -9.40
CA PRO A 437 11.70 -9.55 -10.85
C PRO A 437 13.02 -9.80 -11.60
N GLY A 438 14.17 -9.49 -10.99
CA GLY A 438 15.50 -9.79 -11.55
C GLY A 438 15.88 -11.28 -11.53
N GLU A 439 15.15 -12.11 -10.78
CA GLU A 439 15.45 -13.53 -10.59
C GLU A 439 14.60 -14.44 -11.48
N VAL A 440 13.65 -13.90 -12.25
CA VAL A 440 12.68 -14.67 -13.05
C VAL A 440 13.36 -15.62 -14.07
N ALA A 441 14.49 -15.21 -14.65
CA ALA A 441 15.27 -16.03 -15.58
C ALA A 441 15.76 -17.37 -14.97
N LYS A 442 15.98 -17.40 -13.66
CA LYS A 442 16.40 -18.61 -12.91
C LYS A 442 15.34 -19.70 -12.82
N THR A 443 14.12 -19.44 -13.30
CA THR A 443 13.06 -20.46 -13.31
C THR A 443 13.07 -21.35 -14.56
N TYR A 444 13.97 -21.10 -15.52
CA TYR A 444 14.07 -21.86 -16.76
C TYR A 444 15.49 -21.88 -17.35
N ASP A 445 16.52 -21.56 -16.55
CA ASP A 445 17.93 -21.64 -16.96
C ASP A 445 18.50 -23.08 -16.94
N GLY A 446 17.82 -23.99 -16.24
CA GLY A 446 18.18 -25.40 -16.12
C GLY A 446 19.14 -25.71 -14.96
N ASP A 447 19.50 -24.74 -14.11
CA ASP A 447 20.30 -24.98 -12.89
C ASP A 447 19.40 -25.03 -11.64
N SER A 448 19.17 -26.23 -11.13
CA SER A 448 18.34 -26.47 -9.93
C SER A 448 18.89 -25.86 -8.63
N LYS A 449 20.05 -25.19 -8.66
CA LYS A 449 20.62 -24.44 -7.52
C LYS A 449 20.24 -22.96 -7.53
N THR A 450 19.84 -22.43 -8.69
CA THR A 450 19.31 -21.08 -8.80
C THR A 450 17.79 -21.12 -8.62
N PHE A 451 17.18 -19.99 -8.26
CA PHE A 451 15.74 -19.88 -8.11
C PHE A 451 15.26 -18.43 -8.18
N TRP A 452 14.02 -18.24 -8.63
CA TRP A 452 13.19 -17.10 -8.25
C TRP A 452 12.47 -17.42 -6.94
N ARG A 453 12.23 -16.43 -6.08
CA ARG A 453 11.56 -16.64 -4.79
C ARG A 453 10.52 -15.57 -4.50
N THR A 454 9.46 -15.98 -3.81
CA THR A 454 8.49 -15.06 -3.21
C THR A 454 9.15 -14.24 -2.09
N LYS A 455 8.53 -13.11 -1.71
CA LYS A 455 8.78 -12.52 -0.39
C LYS A 455 8.29 -13.51 0.69
N THR A 456 8.77 -13.35 1.92
CA THR A 456 8.25 -14.12 3.07
C THR A 456 6.97 -13.48 3.59
N TYR A 457 5.94 -14.28 3.81
CA TYR A 457 4.67 -13.87 4.39
C TYR A 457 4.56 -14.44 5.82
N ASN A 458 4.04 -13.64 6.75
CA ASN A 458 3.87 -14.08 8.15
C ASN A 458 2.68 -15.03 8.32
N ASP A 459 1.65 -14.84 7.49
CA ASP A 459 0.40 -15.61 7.47
C ASP A 459 0.25 -16.39 6.14
N GLY A 460 -0.50 -17.48 6.20
CA GLY A 460 -0.63 -18.45 5.12
C GLY A 460 -1.31 -19.74 5.61
N PRO A 461 -1.26 -20.84 4.83
CA PRO A 461 -0.54 -20.96 3.55
C PRO A 461 -1.17 -20.14 2.41
N LYS A 462 -2.50 -19.93 2.43
CA LYS A 462 -3.20 -19.11 1.43
C LYS A 462 -2.77 -17.63 1.54
N LEU A 463 -2.41 -17.02 0.41
CA LEU A 463 -1.94 -15.63 0.34
C LEU A 463 -3.08 -14.59 0.42
N ALA A 464 -4.31 -14.99 0.11
CA ALA A 464 -5.48 -14.14 0.24
C ALA A 464 -5.83 -13.91 1.72
N PRO A 465 -6.23 -12.68 2.13
CA PRO A 465 -6.53 -11.50 1.31
C PRO A 465 -5.33 -10.57 1.06
N TYR A 466 -4.14 -10.88 1.59
CA TYR A 466 -2.96 -10.01 1.49
C TYR A 466 -2.54 -9.82 0.03
N LYS A 467 -2.31 -10.91 -0.71
CA LYS A 467 -2.09 -10.93 -2.17
C LYS A 467 -2.94 -12.06 -2.77
N PRO A 468 -3.68 -11.86 -3.88
CA PRO A 468 -4.52 -12.92 -4.47
C PRO A 468 -3.69 -14.12 -4.98
N GLY A 469 -2.37 -13.92 -5.12
CA GLY A 469 -1.37 -14.90 -5.45
C GLY A 469 -0.08 -14.23 -5.90
N VAL A 470 0.88 -15.02 -6.35
CA VAL A 470 2.16 -14.59 -6.95
C VAL A 470 2.47 -15.48 -8.14
N GLY A 471 3.09 -14.95 -9.20
CA GLY A 471 3.28 -15.75 -10.40
C GLY A 471 4.21 -15.15 -11.44
N ILE A 472 4.42 -15.89 -12.51
CA ILE A 472 5.28 -15.54 -13.64
C ILE A 472 4.52 -15.87 -14.92
N VAL A 473 4.49 -14.92 -15.87
CA VAL A 473 4.07 -15.19 -17.25
C VAL A 473 5.30 -15.59 -18.06
N TYR A 474 5.22 -16.74 -18.73
CA TYR A 474 6.24 -17.26 -19.64
C TYR A 474 5.80 -17.05 -21.09
N ASP A 475 6.71 -16.58 -21.94
CA ASP A 475 6.54 -16.55 -23.40
C ASP A 475 7.13 -17.83 -24.02
N LEU A 476 6.31 -18.57 -24.75
CA LEU A 476 6.73 -19.76 -25.50
C LEU A 476 7.21 -19.42 -26.93
N GLY A 477 7.34 -18.14 -27.26
CA GLY A 477 7.77 -17.58 -28.55
C GLY A 477 6.70 -17.62 -29.65
N SER A 478 5.84 -18.62 -29.61
CA SER A 478 4.74 -18.84 -30.56
C SER A 478 3.59 -19.61 -29.90
N ALA A 479 2.39 -19.54 -30.48
CA ALA A 479 1.22 -20.22 -29.95
C ALA A 479 1.33 -21.75 -30.14
N LYS A 480 1.48 -22.47 -29.03
CA LYS A 480 1.66 -23.93 -28.93
C LYS A 480 0.53 -24.54 -28.10
N ASP A 481 0.22 -25.82 -28.33
CA ASP A 481 -0.79 -26.55 -27.58
C ASP A 481 -0.18 -27.07 -26.26
N VAL A 482 -0.41 -26.38 -25.14
CA VAL A 482 0.15 -26.76 -23.83
C VAL A 482 -0.70 -27.85 -23.20
N SER A 483 -0.12 -29.02 -22.93
CA SER A 483 -0.82 -30.17 -22.34
C SER A 483 -0.46 -30.46 -20.88
N ALA A 484 0.77 -30.14 -20.45
CA ALA A 484 1.18 -30.30 -19.06
C ALA A 484 2.40 -29.43 -18.71
N ALA A 485 2.63 -29.19 -17.41
CA ALA A 485 3.85 -28.60 -16.89
C ALA A 485 4.39 -29.35 -15.67
N SER A 486 5.72 -29.32 -15.52
CA SER A 486 6.43 -29.73 -14.31
C SER A 486 7.06 -28.50 -13.67
N ILE A 487 6.81 -28.30 -12.38
CA ILE A 487 7.28 -27.16 -11.60
C ILE A 487 8.11 -27.70 -10.43
N ALA A 488 9.40 -27.39 -10.41
CA ALA A 488 10.29 -27.69 -9.29
C ALA A 488 10.22 -26.57 -8.24
N LEU A 489 10.01 -26.97 -6.99
CA LEU A 489 9.79 -26.07 -5.85
C LEU A 489 10.92 -26.26 -4.83
N GLN A 490 11.39 -25.18 -4.22
CA GLN A 490 12.49 -25.25 -3.26
C GLN A 490 12.07 -25.72 -1.87
N TYR A 491 10.87 -25.33 -1.41
CA TYR A 491 10.42 -25.66 -0.06
C TYR A 491 9.17 -26.57 -0.09
N GLY A 492 9.21 -27.66 0.66
CA GLY A 492 8.01 -28.42 1.03
C GLY A 492 7.38 -27.88 2.33
N GLY A 493 6.22 -28.42 2.71
CA GLY A 493 5.54 -28.04 3.95
C GLY A 493 4.06 -28.40 3.94
N ASP A 494 3.23 -27.51 4.49
CA ASP A 494 1.79 -27.68 4.66
C ASP A 494 1.00 -27.68 3.33
N HIS A 495 1.32 -26.79 2.38
CA HIS A 495 1.14 -27.00 0.91
C HIS A 495 1.56 -25.77 0.08
N THR A 496 1.85 -26.02 -1.20
CA THR A 496 1.82 -25.04 -2.28
C THR A 496 0.61 -25.33 -3.18
N THR A 497 -0.19 -24.32 -3.54
CA THR A 497 -1.21 -24.45 -4.60
C THR A 497 -0.76 -23.65 -5.81
N VAL A 498 -0.62 -24.31 -6.96
CA VAL A 498 -0.16 -23.75 -8.24
C VAL A 498 -1.25 -23.94 -9.29
N SER A 499 -1.54 -22.92 -10.09
CA SER A 499 -2.48 -22.95 -11.21
C SER A 499 -1.80 -22.42 -12.48
N LEU A 500 -2.20 -22.93 -13.63
CA LEU A 500 -1.77 -22.46 -14.94
C LEU A 500 -2.93 -21.80 -15.69
N TYR A 501 -2.66 -20.67 -16.33
CA TYR A 501 -3.62 -19.98 -17.19
C TYR A 501 -2.98 -19.62 -18.53
N ALA A 502 -3.76 -19.71 -19.61
CA ALA A 502 -3.39 -19.13 -20.90
C ALA A 502 -3.63 -17.61 -20.86
N ALA A 503 -2.55 -16.85 -21.03
CA ALA A 503 -2.57 -15.39 -21.02
C ALA A 503 -2.45 -14.81 -22.44
N ASP A 504 -2.94 -13.58 -22.63
CA ASP A 504 -2.90 -12.91 -23.93
C ASP A 504 -1.59 -12.15 -24.20
N SER A 505 -0.81 -11.85 -23.15
CA SER A 505 0.45 -11.12 -23.27
C SER A 505 1.39 -11.38 -22.09
N LEU A 506 2.66 -10.98 -22.25
CA LEU A 506 3.67 -10.93 -21.19
C LEU A 506 3.45 -9.78 -20.17
N SER A 507 2.35 -9.01 -20.29
CA SER A 507 2.09 -7.85 -19.44
C SER A 507 1.52 -8.26 -18.07
N PRO A 508 2.10 -7.79 -16.94
CA PRO A 508 1.74 -8.23 -15.58
C PRO A 508 0.40 -7.68 -15.05
N THR A 509 -0.42 -7.06 -15.91
CA THR A 509 -1.59 -6.24 -15.54
C THR A 509 -2.94 -6.77 -16.06
N THR A 510 -2.94 -7.84 -16.87
CA THR A 510 -4.17 -8.43 -17.44
C THR A 510 -4.91 -9.22 -16.37
N SER A 511 -6.20 -8.96 -16.10
CA SER A 511 -6.90 -9.67 -15.01
C SER A 511 -6.97 -11.19 -15.23
N ILE A 512 -6.67 -11.96 -14.17
CA ILE A 512 -6.75 -13.43 -14.17
C ILE A 512 -8.16 -13.93 -14.53
N ASP A 513 -9.21 -13.20 -14.13
CA ASP A 513 -10.61 -13.60 -14.38
C ASP A 513 -10.96 -13.68 -15.88
N SER A 514 -10.15 -13.06 -16.74
CA SER A 514 -10.28 -13.12 -18.19
C SER A 514 -9.47 -14.24 -18.86
N MET A 515 -8.56 -14.89 -18.12
CA MET A 515 -7.66 -15.91 -18.64
C MET A 515 -8.28 -17.30 -18.61
N LYS A 516 -7.98 -18.11 -19.62
CA LYS A 516 -8.46 -19.50 -19.69
C LYS A 516 -7.59 -20.38 -18.80
N SER A 517 -8.18 -21.00 -17.78
CA SER A 517 -7.48 -22.00 -16.95
C SER A 517 -7.02 -23.21 -17.79
N ILE A 518 -5.81 -23.69 -17.48
CA ILE A 518 -5.18 -24.89 -18.06
C ILE A 518 -5.25 -26.04 -17.04
N GLY A 519 -5.05 -25.77 -15.76
CA GLY A 519 -5.13 -26.75 -14.68
C GLY A 519 -4.57 -26.21 -13.35
N THR A 520 -4.78 -26.96 -12.26
CA THR A 520 -4.34 -26.61 -10.90
C THR A 520 -3.83 -27.86 -10.18
N ASP A 521 -2.77 -27.71 -9.38
CA ASP A 521 -2.22 -28.75 -8.51
C ASP A 521 -1.97 -28.17 -7.10
N THR A 522 -2.07 -29.03 -6.08
CA THR A 522 -1.75 -28.69 -4.69
C THR A 522 -0.84 -29.77 -4.10
N THR A 523 0.40 -29.39 -3.79
CA THR A 523 1.47 -30.30 -3.38
C THR A 523 2.04 -29.91 -2.01
N THR A 524 2.42 -30.89 -1.20
CA THR A 524 3.18 -30.68 0.05
C THR A 524 4.69 -30.84 -0.16
N GLY A 525 5.11 -31.37 -1.31
CA GLY A 525 6.50 -31.65 -1.67
C GLY A 525 7.17 -30.57 -2.50
N THR A 526 8.38 -30.88 -2.97
CA THR A 526 9.24 -29.99 -3.78
C THR A 526 8.95 -30.07 -5.29
N THR A 527 7.77 -30.55 -5.69
CA THR A 527 7.37 -30.63 -7.10
C THR A 527 5.86 -30.54 -7.22
N ALA A 528 5.38 -29.72 -8.15
CA ALA A 528 4.00 -29.71 -8.63
C ALA A 528 3.95 -30.18 -10.09
N LYS A 529 2.90 -30.92 -10.46
CA LYS A 529 2.67 -31.40 -11.83
C LYS A 529 1.24 -31.08 -12.23
N ILE A 530 1.10 -30.25 -13.26
CA ILE A 530 -0.20 -29.82 -13.76
C ILE A 530 -0.41 -30.42 -15.13
N GLU A 531 -1.49 -31.18 -15.30
CA GLU A 531 -1.93 -31.71 -16.58
C GLU A 531 -3.23 -31.01 -16.98
N ALA A 532 -3.40 -30.72 -18.27
CA ALA A 532 -4.60 -30.11 -18.81
C ALA A 532 -5.59 -31.17 -19.28
N ASP A 533 -6.87 -31.02 -18.93
CA ASP A 533 -7.96 -31.90 -19.40
C ASP A 533 -8.00 -32.02 -20.93
N LYS A 534 -7.64 -30.92 -21.62
CA LYS A 534 -7.44 -30.82 -23.07
C LYS A 534 -6.31 -29.85 -23.34
N PRO A 535 -5.42 -30.09 -24.33
CA PRO A 535 -4.36 -29.16 -24.68
C PRO A 535 -4.90 -27.74 -24.96
N VAL A 536 -4.25 -26.74 -24.38
CA VAL A 536 -4.66 -25.33 -24.51
C VAL A 536 -3.68 -24.59 -25.40
N LYS A 537 -4.15 -24.17 -26.57
CA LYS A 537 -3.34 -23.37 -27.49
C LYS A 537 -3.09 -21.97 -26.93
N THR A 538 -1.84 -21.66 -26.60
CA THR A 538 -1.43 -20.34 -26.12
C THR A 538 0.03 -20.03 -26.47
N ARG A 539 0.37 -18.74 -26.56
CA ARG A 539 1.77 -18.27 -26.58
C ARG A 539 2.28 -17.97 -25.17
N TYR A 540 1.42 -17.43 -24.30
CA TYR A 540 1.80 -17.03 -22.95
C TYR A 540 1.12 -17.93 -21.91
N VAL A 541 1.90 -18.37 -20.92
CA VAL A 541 1.40 -19.18 -19.79
C VAL A 541 1.71 -18.47 -18.49
N LEU A 542 0.67 -18.10 -17.73
CA LEU A 542 0.80 -17.64 -16.36
C LEU A 542 0.87 -18.85 -15.43
N LEU A 543 1.98 -19.00 -14.70
CA LEU A 543 2.07 -19.83 -13.51
C LEU A 543 1.69 -18.97 -12.30
N TRP A 544 0.65 -19.39 -11.56
CA TRP A 544 0.05 -18.63 -10.47
C TRP A 544 -0.04 -19.43 -9.18
N MET A 545 0.64 -18.99 -8.13
CA MET A 545 0.62 -19.61 -6.81
C MET A 545 -0.31 -18.85 -5.86
N THR A 546 -1.28 -19.53 -5.26
CA THR A 546 -2.28 -18.93 -4.35
C THR A 546 -2.10 -19.35 -2.89
N ALA A 547 -1.34 -20.42 -2.66
CA ALA A 547 -0.91 -20.88 -1.34
C ALA A 547 0.58 -21.24 -1.37
N LEU A 548 1.33 -20.88 -0.33
CA LEU A 548 2.76 -21.15 -0.16
C LEU A 548 3.02 -21.87 1.17
N PRO A 549 4.03 -22.75 1.26
CA PRO A 549 4.26 -23.53 2.47
C PRO A 549 5.02 -22.75 3.53
N LYS A 550 4.75 -23.05 4.81
CA LYS A 550 5.50 -22.53 5.94
C LYS A 550 6.90 -23.14 5.97
N SER A 551 7.90 -22.28 5.83
CA SER A 551 9.31 -22.66 5.73
C SER A 551 10.14 -22.03 6.84
N GLY A 552 11.20 -22.72 7.26
CA GLY A 552 12.15 -22.22 8.26
C GLY A 552 12.98 -21.01 7.79
N SER A 553 13.86 -20.51 8.66
CA SER A 553 14.85 -19.50 8.27
C SER A 553 15.89 -20.10 7.30
N ASP A 554 16.30 -19.31 6.31
CA ASP A 554 17.26 -19.75 5.29
C ASP A 554 18.28 -18.63 4.99
N GLY A 555 19.29 -18.55 5.85
CA GLY A 555 20.36 -17.55 5.79
C GLY A 555 19.84 -16.13 6.03
N TYR A 556 19.50 -15.42 4.95
CA TYR A 556 19.15 -14.00 4.97
C TYR A 556 17.69 -13.70 5.36
N TYR A 557 16.82 -14.71 5.44
CA TYR A 557 15.38 -14.51 5.61
C TYR A 557 14.82 -15.34 6.77
N GLY A 558 13.93 -14.71 7.54
CA GLY A 558 13.21 -15.35 8.64
C GLY A 558 12.29 -16.49 8.19
N ALA A 559 11.80 -17.25 9.18
CA ALA A 559 10.77 -18.25 8.98
C ALA A 559 9.42 -17.61 8.61
N GLY A 560 8.62 -18.29 7.80
CA GLY A 560 7.33 -17.81 7.33
C GLY A 560 6.87 -18.57 6.08
N TYR A 561 5.72 -18.20 5.54
CA TYR A 561 5.17 -18.79 4.31
C TYR A 561 5.90 -18.20 3.10
N LYS A 562 6.57 -19.05 2.32
CA LYS A 562 7.37 -18.64 1.14
C LYS A 562 7.56 -19.81 0.20
N GLN A 563 7.68 -19.53 -1.10
CA GLN A 563 8.05 -20.53 -2.10
C GLN A 563 9.18 -20.02 -2.99
N ALA A 564 10.02 -20.92 -3.49
CA ALA A 564 10.94 -20.65 -4.60
C ALA A 564 10.69 -21.61 -5.76
N LEU A 565 10.87 -21.12 -6.99
CA LEU A 565 10.80 -21.88 -8.22
C LEU A 565 12.23 -22.07 -8.74
N THR A 566 12.67 -23.32 -8.86
CA THR A 566 14.03 -23.68 -9.34
C THR A 566 14.05 -24.09 -10.81
N ASP A 567 12.95 -24.61 -11.35
CA ASP A 567 12.84 -25.04 -12.75
C ASP A 567 11.35 -25.19 -13.15
N VAL A 568 11.00 -24.72 -14.34
CA VAL A 568 9.64 -24.75 -14.89
C VAL A 568 9.69 -25.23 -16.34
N LYS A 569 9.02 -26.34 -16.62
CA LYS A 569 9.02 -26.98 -17.95
C LYS A 569 7.60 -27.22 -18.44
N PHE A 570 7.28 -26.68 -19.61
CA PHE A 570 6.02 -26.93 -20.31
C PHE A 570 6.19 -28.05 -21.35
N THR A 571 5.12 -28.82 -21.59
CA THR A 571 5.07 -29.90 -22.58
C THR A 571 3.76 -29.87 -23.38
N GLY A 572 3.80 -30.40 -24.61
CA GLY A 572 2.68 -30.48 -25.56
C GLY A 572 2.94 -31.38 -26.76
#